data_AF-A0A4R9IMI4-F1
#
_entry.id   AF-A0A4R9IMI4-F1
#
_cell.length_a   1.000
_cell.length_b   1.000
_cell.length_c   1.000
_cell.angle_alpha   90.00
_cell.angle_beta   90.00
_cell.angle_gamma   90.00
#
_symmetry.space_group_name_H-M   'P 1'
#
loop_
_entity.id
_entity.type
_entity.pdbx_description
1 polymer ?
#
loop_
_entity_poly.entity_id
_entity_poly.type
_entity_poly.pdbx_seq_one_letter_code
_entity_poly.pdbx_strand_id
1 'polypeptide(L)'
;MKIAILITIISAILFYFFRNKRNNEKLVIGNLSNFDEFISKLIDSKSNDSFLIISIKDTDKFIQFKYYVEEGLEIDFPLVTNEQKQKRNLLINYCKRNKLYFKINKSSDGQHEFLDIYLKAEKKELMDTVKKIYIDIYNVNPSTEFKINGDFGN
;
A
#
# COMPACT_ATOMS: atom_id res chain seq x y z
N MET A 1 -14.35 30.63 -10.99
CA MET A 1 -12.96 30.82 -11.46
C MET A 1 -11.88 30.58 -10.38
N LYS A 2 -12.19 30.54 -9.08
CA LYS A 2 -11.20 30.28 -8.00
C LYS A 2 -10.90 28.79 -7.71
N ILE A 3 -11.76 27.87 -8.16
CA ILE A 3 -11.64 26.42 -7.89
C ILE A 3 -10.61 25.75 -8.83
N ALA A 4 -10.51 26.22 -10.08
CA ALA A 4 -9.56 25.66 -11.05
C ALA A 4 -8.08 25.88 -10.67
N ILE A 5 -7.80 26.97 -9.94
CA ILE A 5 -6.45 27.30 -9.45
C ILE A 5 -6.05 26.38 -8.29
N LEU A 6 -7.01 25.97 -7.44
CA LEU A 6 -6.71 25.10 -6.30
C LEU A 6 -6.40 23.65 -6.73
N ILE A 7 -7.07 23.16 -7.79
CA ILE A 7 -6.85 21.81 -8.33
C ILE A 7 -5.51 21.73 -9.06
N THR A 8 -5.14 22.76 -9.83
CA THR A 8 -3.80 22.81 -10.44
C THR A 8 -2.69 22.85 -9.40
N ILE A 9 -2.91 23.49 -8.25
CA ILE A 9 -1.96 23.49 -7.13
C ILE A 9 -1.86 22.09 -6.50
N ILE A 10 -2.96 21.38 -6.25
CA ILE A 10 -2.91 20.03 -5.64
C ILE A 10 -2.33 18.98 -6.61
N SER A 11 -2.68 19.04 -7.90
CA SER A 11 -2.11 18.14 -8.91
C SER A 11 -0.64 18.46 -9.18
N ALA A 12 -0.23 19.74 -9.12
CA ALA A 12 1.17 20.12 -9.16
C ALA A 12 1.91 19.71 -7.88
N ILE A 13 1.27 19.72 -6.71
CA ILE A 13 1.84 19.20 -5.46
C ILE A 13 1.97 17.69 -5.51
N LEU A 14 0.97 16.93 -5.97
CA LEU A 14 1.09 15.49 -6.17
C LEU A 14 2.14 15.17 -7.23
N PHE A 15 2.15 15.87 -8.37
CA PHE A 15 3.17 15.66 -9.40
C PHE A 15 4.57 16.12 -8.95
N TYR A 16 4.69 17.16 -8.11
CA TYR A 16 5.93 17.63 -7.50
C TYR A 16 6.37 16.73 -6.34
N PHE A 17 5.49 16.10 -5.58
CA PHE A 17 5.85 15.05 -4.62
C PHE A 17 6.28 13.78 -5.34
N PHE A 18 5.56 13.37 -6.39
CA PHE A 18 5.92 12.22 -7.24
C PHE A 18 7.22 12.46 -8.04
N ARG A 19 7.55 13.70 -8.40
CA ARG A 19 8.72 14.04 -9.23
C ARG A 19 9.90 14.62 -8.45
N ASN A 20 9.65 15.29 -7.32
CA ASN A 20 10.65 16.03 -6.51
C ASN A 20 10.89 15.44 -5.11
N LYS A 21 10.14 14.42 -4.64
CA LYS A 21 10.60 13.54 -3.55
C LYS A 21 11.62 12.51 -4.08
N ARG A 22 12.60 13.02 -4.84
CA ARG A 22 13.77 12.30 -5.39
C ARG A 22 15.01 12.45 -4.51
N ASN A 23 14.89 13.05 -3.33
CA ASN A 23 16.00 13.25 -2.42
C ASN A 23 15.71 12.51 -1.10
N ASN A 24 16.30 11.32 -0.97
CA ASN A 24 16.46 10.45 0.22
C ASN A 24 15.47 9.31 0.51
N GLU A 25 14.43 9.06 -0.29
CA GLU A 25 13.71 7.78 -0.19
C GLU A 25 14.54 6.68 -0.87
N LYS A 26 15.12 5.78 -0.07
CA LYS A 26 15.89 4.62 -0.57
C LYS A 26 14.91 3.63 -1.20
N LEU A 27 14.69 3.77 -2.51
CA LEU A 27 14.09 2.71 -3.32
C LEU A 27 14.98 1.46 -3.24
N VAL A 28 14.44 0.38 -2.68
CA VAL A 28 15.11 -0.92 -2.62
C VAL A 28 14.47 -1.88 -3.62
N ILE A 29 15.30 -2.62 -4.36
CA ILE A 29 14.85 -3.75 -5.17
C ILE A 29 15.07 -5.01 -4.34
N GLY A 30 14.00 -5.78 -4.12
CA GLY A 30 14.02 -6.99 -3.32
C GLY A 30 13.02 -8.04 -3.80
N ASN A 31 12.81 -9.09 -3.02
CA ASN A 31 11.84 -10.15 -3.27
C ASN A 31 10.96 -10.37 -2.02
N LEU A 32 10.11 -11.41 -2.03
CA LEU A 32 9.21 -11.71 -0.90
C LEU A 32 9.94 -11.91 0.44
N SER A 33 11.19 -12.38 0.44
CA SER A 33 11.95 -12.56 1.68
C SER A 33 12.31 -11.24 2.36
N ASN A 34 12.37 -10.14 1.61
CA ASN A 34 12.66 -8.82 2.15
C ASN A 34 11.47 -8.20 2.88
N PHE A 35 10.24 -8.69 2.68
CA PHE A 35 9.04 -8.05 3.22
C PHE A 35 9.05 -7.98 4.74
N ASP A 36 9.59 -9.00 5.42
CA ASP A 36 9.63 -9.04 6.88
C ASP A 36 10.40 -7.86 7.45
N GLU A 37 11.53 -7.51 6.84
CA GLU A 37 12.36 -6.39 7.26
C GLU A 37 11.58 -5.06 7.17
N PHE A 38 10.91 -4.81 6.05
CA PHE A 38 10.25 -3.53 5.81
C PHE A 38 8.92 -3.40 6.57
N ILE A 39 8.16 -4.48 6.69
CA ILE A 39 6.95 -4.50 7.51
C ILE A 39 7.33 -4.38 9.00
N SER A 40 8.42 -5.02 9.42
CA SER A 40 8.96 -4.83 10.77
C SER A 40 9.30 -3.36 11.03
N LYS A 41 10.05 -2.72 10.12
CA LYS A 41 10.39 -1.29 10.23
C LYS A 41 9.15 -0.40 10.31
N LEU A 42 8.13 -0.70 9.51
CA LEU A 42 6.85 0.03 9.55
C LEU A 42 6.22 -0.06 10.94
N ILE A 43 6.09 -1.27 11.48
CA ILE A 43 5.49 -1.53 12.80
C ILE A 43 6.30 -0.88 13.91
N ASP A 44 7.63 -0.98 13.84
CA ASP A 44 8.54 -0.50 14.88
C ASP A 44 8.62 1.04 14.91
N SER A 45 8.30 1.73 13.80
CA SER A 45 8.31 3.18 13.73
C SER A 45 7.31 3.84 14.69
N LYS A 46 6.18 3.18 14.99
CA LYS A 46 5.08 3.69 15.83
C LYS A 46 4.61 5.11 15.47
N SER A 47 4.87 5.56 14.25
CA SER A 47 4.47 6.87 13.75
C SER A 47 3.27 6.71 12.82
N ASN A 48 2.24 7.52 13.03
CA ASN A 48 1.05 7.55 12.18
C ASN A 48 1.34 8.14 10.79
N ASP A 49 2.49 8.79 10.61
CA ASP A 49 2.93 9.35 9.33
C ASP A 49 3.78 8.35 8.52
N SER A 50 4.19 7.23 9.13
CA SER A 50 4.97 6.20 8.45
C SER A 50 4.12 5.43 7.44
N PHE A 51 4.73 5.12 6.30
CA PHE A 51 4.10 4.30 5.28
C PHE A 51 5.12 3.40 4.58
N LEU A 52 4.60 2.33 3.97
CA LEU A 52 5.36 1.46 3.09
C LEU A 52 4.56 1.21 1.81
N ILE A 53 5.19 1.40 0.67
CA ILE A 53 4.66 1.05 -0.64
C ILE A 53 5.52 -0.08 -1.20
N ILE A 54 4.87 -1.19 -1.52
CA ILE A 54 5.50 -2.31 -2.22
C ILE A 54 4.87 -2.38 -3.61
N SER A 55 5.68 -2.36 -4.66
CA SER A 55 5.24 -2.46 -6.05
C SER A 55 5.86 -3.67 -6.73
N ILE A 56 5.12 -4.36 -7.59
CA ILE A 56 5.69 -5.44 -8.41
C ILE A 56 6.54 -4.80 -9.52
N LYS A 57 7.79 -5.23 -9.66
CA LYS A 57 8.73 -4.65 -10.63
C LYS A 57 8.16 -4.72 -12.05
N ASP A 58 8.39 -3.67 -12.82
CA ASP A 58 7.95 -3.52 -14.22
C ASP A 58 6.43 -3.65 -14.44
N THR A 59 5.63 -3.35 -13.40
CA THR A 59 4.18 -3.21 -13.48
C THR A 59 3.72 -1.92 -12.80
N ASP A 60 2.44 -1.58 -12.97
CA ASP A 60 1.74 -0.51 -12.26
C ASP A 60 1.08 -0.97 -10.94
N LYS A 61 1.35 -2.22 -10.51
CA LYS A 61 0.74 -2.84 -9.33
C LYS A 61 1.49 -2.48 -8.09
N PHE A 62 0.77 -1.96 -7.10
CA PHE A 62 1.31 -1.69 -5.78
C PHE A 62 0.24 -1.83 -4.71
N ILE A 63 0.70 -1.99 -3.47
CA ILE A 63 -0.12 -1.91 -2.25
C ILE A 63 0.61 -0.97 -1.29
N GLN A 64 -0.15 -0.10 -0.64
CA GLN A 64 0.34 0.76 0.42
C GLN A 64 -0.04 0.18 1.79
N PHE A 65 0.85 0.34 2.76
CA PHE A 65 0.70 -0.14 4.12
C PHE A 65 0.94 1.01 5.09
N LYS A 66 0.13 1.06 6.14
CA LYS A 66 0.29 1.93 7.31
C LYS A 66 0.11 1.12 8.56
N TYR A 67 0.70 1.56 9.66
CA TYR A 67 0.54 0.91 10.95
C TYR A 67 0.11 1.91 12.00
N TYR A 68 -1.00 1.63 12.67
CA TYR A 68 -1.48 2.41 13.81
C TYR A 68 -1.43 1.53 15.05
N VAL A 69 -0.87 2.05 16.14
CA VAL A 69 -0.62 1.27 17.38
C VAL A 69 -1.89 0.57 17.90
N GLU A 70 -3.03 1.26 17.85
CA GLU A 70 -4.29 0.71 18.38
C GLU A 70 -5.09 -0.12 17.36
N GLU A 71 -4.94 0.17 16.06
CA GLU A 71 -5.76 -0.43 15.00
C GLU A 71 -5.05 -1.57 14.25
N GLY A 72 -3.72 -1.65 14.35
CA GLY A 72 -2.89 -2.62 13.66
C GLY A 72 -2.45 -2.15 12.27
N LEU A 73 -2.29 -3.10 11.36
CA LEU A 73 -1.88 -2.84 9.99
C LEU A 73 -3.09 -2.47 9.13
N GLU A 74 -3.05 -1.28 8.54
CA GLU A 74 -3.93 -0.90 7.43
C GLU A 74 -3.24 -1.25 6.11
N ILE A 75 -3.95 -1.99 5.27
CA ILE A 75 -3.55 -2.36 3.92
C ILE A 75 -4.46 -1.60 2.96
N ASP A 76 -3.91 -0.59 2.31
CA ASP A 76 -4.61 0.26 1.36
C ASP A 76 -4.35 -0.28 -0.06
N PHE A 77 -5.42 -0.81 -0.66
CA PHE A 77 -5.40 -1.31 -2.03
C PHE A 77 -6.07 -0.30 -2.97
N PRO A 78 -5.27 0.45 -3.76
CA PRO A 78 -5.83 1.42 -4.69
C PRO A 78 -6.47 0.70 -5.88
N LEU A 79 -7.71 1.09 -6.21
CA LEU A 79 -8.43 0.61 -7.38
C LEU A 79 -8.30 1.62 -8.53
N VAL A 80 -7.06 2.02 -8.83
CA VAL A 80 -6.77 3.09 -9.81
C VAL A 80 -6.59 2.53 -11.21
N THR A 81 -5.88 1.41 -11.37
CA THR A 81 -5.62 0.78 -12.68
C THR A 81 -6.69 -0.25 -13.03
N ASN A 82 -6.88 -0.54 -14.33
CA ASN A 82 -7.83 -1.56 -14.76
C ASN A 82 -7.50 -2.93 -14.18
N GLU A 83 -6.22 -3.27 -14.08
CA GLU A 83 -5.79 -4.54 -13.53
C GLU A 83 -6.06 -4.62 -12.01
N GLN A 84 -5.78 -3.55 -11.25
CA GLN A 84 -6.16 -3.49 -9.82
C GLN A 84 -7.68 -3.58 -9.62
N LYS A 85 -8.48 -2.90 -10.47
CA LYS A 85 -9.95 -3.00 -10.44
C LYS A 85 -10.45 -4.43 -10.66
N GLN A 86 -9.80 -5.18 -11.57
CA GLN A 86 -10.12 -6.60 -11.79
C GLN A 86 -9.83 -7.48 -10.57
N LYS A 87 -8.89 -7.08 -9.70
CA LYS A 87 -8.57 -7.80 -8.46
C LYS A 87 -9.53 -7.51 -7.30
N ARG A 88 -10.41 -6.52 -7.41
CA ARG A 88 -11.37 -6.13 -6.34
C ARG A 88 -12.13 -7.32 -5.76
N ASN A 89 -12.76 -8.13 -6.62
CA ASN A 89 -13.58 -9.26 -6.16
C ASN A 89 -12.72 -10.35 -5.52
N LEU A 90 -11.49 -10.57 -6.00
CA LEU A 90 -10.55 -11.52 -5.40
C LEU A 90 -10.14 -11.06 -3.99
N LEU A 91 -9.84 -9.79 -3.80
CA LEU A 91 -9.52 -9.22 -2.49
C LEU A 91 -10.70 -9.26 -1.52
N ILE A 92 -11.90 -8.89 -1.97
CA ILE A 92 -13.11 -8.97 -1.13
C ILE A 92 -13.35 -10.43 -0.68
N ASN A 93 -13.21 -11.39 -1.59
CA ASN A 93 -13.36 -12.80 -1.27
C ASN A 93 -12.25 -13.29 -0.32
N TYR A 94 -11.01 -12.84 -0.52
CA TYR A 94 -9.91 -13.09 0.40
C TYR A 94 -10.23 -12.57 1.80
N CYS A 95 -10.73 -11.34 1.93
CA CYS A 95 -11.10 -10.76 3.22
C CYS A 95 -12.22 -11.54 3.88
N LYS A 96 -13.30 -11.88 3.15
CA LYS A 96 -14.41 -12.68 3.67
C LYS A 96 -13.97 -14.06 4.17
N ARG A 97 -13.16 -14.77 3.39
CA ARG A 97 -12.64 -16.10 3.72
C ARG A 97 -11.77 -16.07 4.98
N ASN A 98 -10.95 -15.03 5.13
CA ASN A 98 -10.05 -14.85 6.27
C ASN A 98 -10.70 -14.05 7.41
N LYS A 99 -11.99 -13.71 7.32
CA LYS A 99 -12.73 -12.89 8.30
C LYS A 99 -12.05 -11.54 8.61
N LEU A 100 -11.41 -10.94 7.61
CA LEU A 100 -10.78 -9.63 7.73
C LEU A 100 -11.83 -8.53 7.57
N TYR A 101 -11.73 -7.49 8.41
CA TYR A 101 -12.51 -6.29 8.25
C TYR A 101 -11.96 -5.49 7.06
N PHE A 102 -12.85 -5.03 6.20
CA PHE A 102 -12.50 -4.20 5.05
C PHE A 102 -13.56 -3.13 4.81
N LYS A 103 -13.12 -2.01 4.24
CA LYS A 103 -13.97 -0.89 3.85
C LYS A 103 -13.63 -0.45 2.44
N ILE A 104 -14.64 -0.03 1.69
CA ILE A 104 -14.43 0.59 0.38
C ILE A 104 -14.63 2.09 0.57
N ASN A 105 -13.58 2.86 0.35
CA ASN A 105 -13.59 4.31 0.43
C ASN A 105 -13.47 4.91 -0.97
N LYS A 106 -13.92 6.16 -1.11
CA LYS A 106 -13.70 6.97 -2.31
C LYS A 106 -12.69 8.05 -1.99
N SER A 107 -11.83 8.37 -2.95
CA SER A 107 -11.00 9.58 -2.90
C SER A 107 -11.87 10.82 -2.71
N SER A 108 -11.27 11.88 -2.19
CA SER A 108 -11.96 13.17 -1.97
C SER A 108 -12.51 13.78 -3.27
N ASP A 109 -11.94 13.44 -4.42
CA ASP A 109 -12.43 13.86 -5.75
C ASP A 109 -13.47 12.91 -6.36
N GLY A 110 -13.78 11.79 -5.68
CA GLY A 110 -14.72 10.77 -6.11
C GLY A 110 -14.29 9.93 -7.32
N GLN A 111 -13.09 10.16 -7.88
CA GLN A 111 -12.63 9.49 -9.11
C GLN A 111 -12.00 8.12 -8.86
N HIS A 112 -11.52 7.89 -7.64
CA HIS A 112 -10.79 6.68 -7.28
C HIS A 112 -11.44 6.00 -6.07
N GLU A 113 -11.39 4.67 -6.07
CA GLU A 113 -11.81 3.85 -4.94
C GLU A 113 -10.58 3.19 -4.32
N PHE A 114 -10.61 3.01 -3.01
CA PHE A 114 -9.62 2.25 -2.25
C PHE A 114 -10.34 1.16 -1.48
N LEU A 115 -9.72 0.00 -1.39
CA LEU A 115 -10.15 -1.08 -0.51
C LEU A 115 -9.17 -1.13 0.65
N ASP A 116 -9.61 -0.62 1.79
CA ASP A 116 -8.83 -0.61 3.02
C ASP A 116 -9.14 -1.89 3.80
N ILE A 117 -8.10 -2.62 4.16
CA ILE A 117 -8.18 -3.87 4.92
C ILE A 117 -7.46 -3.64 6.25
N TYR A 118 -8.14 -3.92 7.35
CA TYR A 118 -7.61 -3.69 8.69
C TYR A 118 -7.28 -5.02 9.35
N LEU A 119 -6.04 -5.16 9.81
CA LEU A 119 -5.53 -6.38 10.40
C LEU A 119 -4.87 -6.08 11.76
N LYS A 120 -5.50 -6.57 12.83
CA LYS A 120 -4.95 -6.53 14.19
C LYS A 120 -4.50 -7.93 14.59
N ALA A 121 -3.19 -8.14 14.60
CA ALA A 121 -2.57 -9.42 14.88
C ALA A 121 -1.14 -9.23 15.41
N GLU A 122 -0.48 -10.32 15.80
CA GLU A 122 0.94 -10.28 16.15
C GLU A 122 1.81 -9.95 14.93
N LYS A 123 2.96 -9.31 15.18
CA LYS A 123 3.91 -8.85 14.14
C LYS A 123 4.20 -9.91 13.08
N LYS A 124 4.40 -11.18 13.48
CA LYS A 124 4.65 -12.29 12.56
C LYS A 124 3.46 -12.58 11.63
N GLU A 125 2.25 -12.60 12.19
CA GLU A 125 1.03 -12.84 11.43
C GLU A 125 0.73 -11.71 10.44
N LEU A 126 1.05 -10.46 10.81
CA LEU A 126 0.99 -9.31 9.90
C LEU A 126 1.91 -9.52 8.68
N MET A 127 3.18 -9.88 8.92
CA MET A 127 4.16 -10.15 7.87
C MET A 127 3.73 -11.31 6.95
N ASP A 128 3.24 -12.41 7.53
CA ASP A 128 2.75 -13.57 6.78
C ASP A 128 1.52 -13.23 5.93
N THR A 129 0.62 -12.38 6.46
CA THR A 129 -0.58 -11.95 5.73
C THR A 129 -0.23 -11.06 4.54
N VAL A 130 0.72 -10.13 4.69
CA VAL A 130 1.20 -9.30 3.58
C VAL A 130 1.75 -10.17 2.46
N LYS A 131 2.62 -11.13 2.76
CA LYS A 131 3.15 -12.07 1.75
C LYS A 131 2.04 -12.87 1.08
N LYS A 132 1.09 -13.40 1.85
CA LYS A 132 -0.06 -14.17 1.33
C LYS A 132 -0.94 -13.34 0.40
N ILE A 133 -1.16 -12.06 0.68
CA ILE A 133 -1.93 -11.19 -0.23
C ILE A 133 -1.24 -11.09 -1.59
N TYR A 134 0.08 -10.88 -1.61
CA TYR A 134 0.82 -10.84 -2.87
C TYR A 134 0.76 -12.18 -3.63
N ILE A 135 0.92 -13.30 -2.93
CA ILE A 135 0.84 -14.63 -3.53
C ILE A 135 -0.58 -14.90 -4.05
N ASP A 136 -1.62 -14.74 -3.23
CA ASP A 136 -2.99 -15.13 -3.59
C ASP A 136 -3.66 -14.19 -4.60
N ILE A 137 -3.37 -12.89 -4.52
CA ILE A 137 -4.06 -11.88 -5.35
C ILE A 137 -3.29 -11.61 -6.64
N TYR A 138 -1.97 -11.52 -6.56
CA TYR A 138 -1.11 -11.21 -7.69
C TYR A 138 -0.41 -12.43 -8.29
N ASN A 139 -0.54 -13.62 -7.68
CA ASN A 139 0.08 -14.86 -8.16
C ASN A 139 1.60 -14.71 -8.36
N VAL A 140 2.25 -13.98 -7.45
CA VAL A 140 3.71 -13.80 -7.48
C VAL A 140 4.42 -15.04 -6.96
N ASN A 141 5.62 -15.28 -7.47
CA ASN A 141 6.52 -16.33 -6.98
C ASN A 141 7.58 -15.74 -6.02
N PRO A 142 8.28 -16.57 -5.22
CA PRO A 142 9.31 -16.09 -4.29
C PRO A 142 10.45 -15.30 -4.93
N SER A 143 10.73 -15.52 -6.22
CA SER A 143 11.77 -14.81 -6.97
C SER A 143 11.26 -13.53 -7.66
N THR A 144 9.98 -13.19 -7.51
CA THR A 144 9.42 -11.98 -8.10
C THR A 144 10.11 -10.79 -7.48
N GLU A 145 10.57 -9.87 -8.33
CA GLU A 145 11.19 -8.64 -7.88
C GLU A 145 10.15 -7.58 -7.53
N PHE A 146 10.42 -6.84 -6.47
CA PHE A 146 9.59 -5.76 -5.98
C PHE A 146 10.42 -4.48 -5.84
N LYS A 147 9.77 -3.36 -6.12
CA LYS A 147 10.21 -2.02 -5.73
C LYS A 147 9.61 -1.71 -4.37
N ILE A 148 10.46 -1.57 -3.36
CA ILE A 148 10.05 -1.31 -1.97
C ILE A 148 10.47 0.12 -1.63
N ASN A 149 9.49 0.94 -1.25
CA ASN A 149 9.71 2.31 -0.84
C ASN A 149 8.96 2.58 0.47
N GLY A 150 9.64 3.11 1.49
CA GLY A 150 9.02 3.38 2.77
C GLY A 150 9.61 4.61 3.45
N ASP A 151 8.74 5.35 4.13
CA ASP A 151 9.07 6.45 5.02
C ASP A 151 8.69 5.99 6.43
N PHE A 152 9.69 5.91 7.31
CA PHE A 152 9.53 5.35 8.66
C PHE A 152 9.59 6.42 9.75
N GLY A 153 9.51 7.71 9.39
CA GLY A 153 9.42 8.81 10.35
C GLY A 153 10.69 9.13 11.13
N ASN A 154 11.88 8.86 10.55
CA ASN A 154 13.18 9.23 11.13
C ASN A 154 13.60 10.65 10.76
#